data_AF-A0A353H5I0-F1
#
_entry.id   AF-A0A353H5I0-F1
#
_cell.length_a   1.000
_cell.length_b   1.000
_cell.length_c   1.000
_cell.angle_alpha   90.00
_cell.angle_beta   90.00
_cell.angle_gamma   90.00
#
_symmetry.space_group_name_H-M   'P 1'
#
loop_
_entity.id
_entity.type
_entity.pdbx_description
1 polymer ?
#
loop_
_entity_poly.entity_id
_entity_poly.type
_entity_poly.pdbx_seq_one_letter_code
_entity_poly.pdbx_strand_id
1 'polypeptide(L)'
;MKKIGRNDPCPCGSGKKFKNCHLGREDELSSIQSEKLKKDVAKKITSLPEINYGRSKEIAGSLEIKEITGNDNILRIKFIDFRAYVALESFDKKNLEDKHYKSAGLIVNPMKTEEKDPKTIYIAITPNIHDSTLIHELAHALDFLGGSGLLPGMTFQLCLEAHISQDHLDHPREFGDWLDYLKNRFHVELDAEDTIISYLHSHNMLIEASLIKSGDIPKIATHSANMIKFLTSYRDKIDELIKNRVGYVGNPSK
;
A
#
# COMPACT_ATOMS: atom_id res chain seq x y z
N MET A 1 31.64 -3.26 0.77
CA MET A 1 31.88 -2.20 1.78
C MET A 1 33.38 -1.98 1.92
N LYS A 2 33.87 -0.73 1.87
CA LYS A 2 35.29 -0.46 2.20
C LYS A 2 35.53 -0.87 3.66
N LYS A 3 36.57 -1.66 3.94
CA LYS A 3 36.97 -2.01 5.31
C LYS A 3 37.32 -0.72 6.05
N ILE A 4 36.58 -0.41 7.11
CA ILE A 4 36.86 0.74 7.97
C ILE A 4 38.18 0.50 8.72
N GLY A 5 39.07 1.49 8.71
CA GLY A 5 40.35 1.42 9.39
C GLY A 5 40.18 1.47 10.91
N ARG A 6 41.00 0.71 11.65
CA ARG A 6 40.96 0.67 13.13
C ARG A 6 41.04 2.06 13.79
N ASN A 7 41.71 3.02 13.15
CA ASN A 7 41.87 4.38 13.68
C ASN A 7 40.86 5.39 13.11
N ASP A 8 39.99 5.00 12.18
CA ASP A 8 38.99 5.89 11.57
C ASP A 8 37.90 6.27 12.58
N PRO A 9 37.20 7.40 12.40
CA PRO A 9 36.03 7.74 13.20
C PRO A 9 34.98 6.63 13.16
N CYS A 10 34.43 6.26 14.32
CA CYS A 10 33.45 5.19 14.39
C CYS A 10 32.12 5.62 13.74
N PRO A 11 31.52 4.78 12.86
CA PRO A 11 30.35 5.18 12.07
C PRO A 11 29.05 5.24 12.88
N CYS A 12 29.07 4.82 14.15
CA CYS A 12 27.96 5.03 15.09
C CYS A 12 27.77 6.50 15.51
N GLY A 13 28.70 7.40 15.18
CA GLY A 13 28.59 8.82 15.53
C GLY A 13 29.01 9.16 16.96
N SER A 14 29.66 8.25 17.69
CA SER A 14 30.15 8.49 19.06
C SER A 14 31.32 9.46 19.17
N GLY A 15 31.92 9.87 18.05
CA GLY A 15 33.14 10.68 18.00
C GLY A 15 34.43 9.92 18.38
N LYS A 16 34.35 8.64 18.75
CA LYS A 16 35.52 7.80 19.11
C LYS A 16 36.12 7.13 17.88
N LYS A 17 37.41 6.75 17.93
CA LYS A 17 38.06 5.90 16.93
C LYS A 17 37.40 4.51 16.89
N PHE A 18 37.32 3.88 15.72
CA PHE A 18 36.66 2.58 15.51
C PHE A 18 37.12 1.51 16.50
N LYS A 19 38.44 1.40 16.71
CA LYS A 19 39.07 0.50 17.69
C LYS A 19 38.63 0.70 19.14
N ASN A 20 38.22 1.92 19.51
CA ASN A 20 37.82 2.29 20.86
C ASN A 20 36.29 2.29 21.01
N CYS A 21 35.55 1.81 20.00
CA CYS A 21 34.11 1.83 19.98
C CYS A 21 33.53 0.46 19.59
N HIS A 22 33.57 0.08 18.32
CA HIS A 22 32.86 -1.10 17.78
C HIS A 22 33.77 -2.14 17.11
N LEU A 23 35.11 -2.03 17.23
CA LEU A 23 36.00 -3.10 16.79
C LEU A 23 35.74 -4.37 17.62
N GLY A 24 35.30 -5.44 16.98
CA GLY A 24 34.83 -6.67 17.64
C GLY A 24 33.35 -6.66 18.07
N ARG A 25 32.60 -5.59 17.76
CA ARG A 25 31.14 -5.44 17.93
C ARG A 25 30.52 -4.84 16.66
N GLU A 26 30.92 -5.37 15.52
CA GLU A 26 30.60 -4.78 14.21
C GLU A 26 29.13 -4.99 13.85
N ASP A 27 28.51 -6.06 14.35
CA ASP A 27 27.09 -6.35 14.15
C ASP A 27 26.19 -5.26 14.74
N GLU A 28 26.57 -4.64 15.87
CA GLU A 28 25.85 -3.50 16.47
C GLU A 28 25.80 -2.28 15.53
N LEU A 29 26.81 -2.11 14.66
CA LEU A 29 26.84 -1.00 13.69
C LEU A 29 25.83 -1.19 12.56
N SER A 30 25.55 -2.44 12.18
CA SER A 30 24.55 -2.74 11.16
C SER A 30 23.16 -2.29 11.63
N SER A 31 22.83 -2.58 12.89
CA SER A 31 21.61 -2.12 13.56
C SER A 31 21.57 -0.59 13.66
N ILE A 32 22.62 0.06 14.15
CA ILE A 32 22.68 1.53 14.28
C ILE A 32 22.58 2.23 12.91
N GLN A 33 23.25 1.72 11.88
CA GLN A 33 23.17 2.28 10.53
C GLN A 33 21.77 2.09 9.94
N SER A 34 21.15 0.94 10.16
CA SER A 34 19.77 0.68 9.73
C SER A 34 18.77 1.59 10.46
N GLU A 35 18.94 1.82 11.76
CA GLU A 35 18.11 2.74 12.55
C GLU A 35 18.28 4.19 12.11
N LYS A 36 19.53 4.62 11.87
CA LYS A 36 19.82 5.97 11.39
C LYS A 36 19.23 6.20 9.99
N LEU A 37 19.33 5.21 9.11
CA LEU A 37 18.73 5.24 7.78
C LEU A 37 17.19 5.31 7.86
N LYS A 38 16.57 4.50 8.73
CA LYS A 38 15.12 4.55 9.00
C LYS A 38 14.67 5.92 9.51
N LYS A 39 15.40 6.50 10.47
CA LYS A 39 15.11 7.84 11.02
C LYS A 39 15.25 8.94 9.97
N ASP A 40 16.26 8.84 9.11
CA ASP A 40 16.47 9.78 8.01
C ASP A 40 15.35 9.70 6.97
N VAL A 41 14.86 8.50 6.65
CA VAL A 41 13.74 8.29 5.72
C VAL A 41 12.43 8.81 6.33
N ALA A 42 12.11 8.45 7.57
CA ALA A 42 10.91 8.93 8.26
C ALA A 42 10.83 10.46 8.26
N LYS A 43 11.94 11.13 8.59
CA LYS A 43 12.04 12.59 8.57
C LYS A 43 11.80 13.16 7.17
N LYS A 44 12.39 12.56 6.13
CA LYS A 44 12.22 13.04 4.76
C LYS A 44 10.76 12.90 4.29
N ILE A 45 10.11 11.77 4.58
CA ILE A 45 8.71 11.53 4.20
C ILE A 45 7.78 12.53 4.89
N THR A 46 7.88 12.68 6.21
CA THR A 46 6.97 13.57 6.96
C THR A 46 7.18 15.05 6.62
N SER A 47 8.38 15.42 6.15
CA SER A 47 8.71 16.76 5.67
C SER A 47 8.20 17.07 4.26
N LEU A 48 7.70 16.08 3.50
CA LEU A 48 7.11 16.34 2.20
C LEU A 48 5.88 17.25 2.33
N PRO A 49 5.69 18.21 1.42
CA PRO A 49 4.55 19.11 1.46
C PRO A 49 3.25 18.32 1.23
N GLU A 50 2.19 18.77 1.90
CA GLU A 50 0.84 18.28 1.62
C GLU A 50 0.39 18.83 0.26
N ILE A 51 -0.20 17.95 -0.55
CA ILE A 51 -0.73 18.29 -1.87
C ILE A 51 -2.22 18.02 -1.94
N ASN A 52 -2.88 18.57 -2.97
CA ASN A 52 -4.32 18.46 -3.17
C ASN A 52 -4.65 18.16 -4.64
N TYR A 53 -4.05 17.11 -5.22
CA TYR A 53 -4.29 16.72 -6.61
C TYR A 53 -5.66 16.05 -6.78
N GLY A 54 -6.28 16.22 -7.95
CA GLY A 54 -7.64 15.71 -8.22
C GLY A 54 -8.65 16.14 -7.16
N ARG A 55 -9.51 15.22 -6.73
CA ARG A 55 -10.50 15.44 -5.66
C ARG A 55 -10.01 15.07 -4.25
N SER A 56 -8.70 14.88 -4.05
CA SER A 56 -8.12 14.44 -2.76
C SER A 56 -8.58 15.29 -1.57
N LYS A 57 -8.56 16.62 -1.72
CA LYS A 57 -9.00 17.55 -0.67
C LYS A 57 -10.49 17.42 -0.34
N GLU A 58 -11.33 17.29 -1.37
CA GLU A 58 -12.78 17.17 -1.23
C GLU A 58 -13.14 15.85 -0.53
N ILE A 59 -12.62 14.73 -1.07
CA ILE A 59 -12.96 13.40 -0.59
C ILE A 59 -12.44 13.21 0.83
N ALA A 60 -11.12 13.35 1.06
CA ALA A 60 -10.55 13.11 2.37
C ALA A 60 -11.01 14.14 3.42
N GLY A 61 -11.26 15.39 3.02
CA GLY A 61 -11.77 16.43 3.91
C GLY A 61 -13.21 16.18 4.40
N SER A 62 -13.92 15.23 3.80
CA SER A 62 -15.27 14.82 4.25
C SER A 62 -15.28 13.49 5.03
N LEU A 63 -14.13 12.83 5.16
CA LEU A 63 -13.98 11.58 5.90
C LEU A 63 -13.61 11.85 7.36
N GLU A 64 -14.58 11.72 8.26
CA GLU A 64 -14.34 11.74 9.69
C GLU A 64 -13.77 10.37 10.14
N ILE A 65 -12.45 10.21 10.06
CA ILE A 65 -11.75 8.93 10.27
C ILE A 65 -12.19 8.22 11.55
N LYS A 66 -12.27 8.94 12.67
CA LYS A 66 -12.69 8.36 13.95
C LYS A 66 -14.12 7.84 13.92
N GLU A 67 -15.03 8.56 13.28
CA GLU A 67 -16.44 8.19 13.23
C GLU A 67 -16.67 6.96 12.35
N ILE A 68 -15.99 6.90 11.20
CA ILE A 68 -16.19 5.83 10.24
C ILE A 68 -15.40 4.55 10.60
N THR A 69 -14.18 4.69 11.12
CA THR A 69 -13.30 3.53 11.40
C THR A 69 -13.29 3.11 12.87
N GLY A 70 -13.76 3.98 13.78
CA GLY A 70 -13.59 3.80 15.23
C GLY A 70 -12.15 4.02 15.72
N ASN A 71 -11.20 4.33 14.84
CA ASN A 71 -9.80 4.54 15.18
C ASN A 71 -9.57 5.97 15.70
N ASP A 72 -9.07 6.11 16.92
CA ASP A 72 -8.77 7.40 17.56
C ASP A 72 -7.28 7.76 17.56
N ASN A 73 -6.41 6.81 17.16
CA ASN A 73 -4.96 7.01 17.11
C ASN A 73 -4.55 7.81 15.88
N ILE A 74 -5.22 7.57 14.75
CA ILE A 74 -4.98 8.26 13.48
C ILE A 74 -6.00 9.38 13.32
N LEU A 75 -5.49 10.61 13.18
CA LEU A 75 -6.32 11.81 13.12
C LEU A 75 -6.60 12.30 11.70
N ARG A 76 -5.74 11.95 10.73
CA ARG A 76 -5.88 12.41 9.35
C ARG A 76 -5.14 11.56 8.34
N ILE A 77 -5.50 11.75 7.08
CA ILE A 77 -4.78 11.30 5.89
C ILE A 77 -4.11 12.53 5.26
N LYS A 78 -2.81 12.44 4.96
CA LYS A 78 -2.03 13.48 4.29
C LYS A 78 -1.57 12.97 2.93
N PHE A 79 -1.91 13.70 1.88
CA PHE A 79 -1.43 13.38 0.54
C PHE A 79 -0.08 14.04 0.27
N ILE A 80 0.82 13.31 -0.36
CA ILE A 80 2.17 13.78 -0.75
C ILE A 80 2.40 13.51 -2.24
N ASP A 81 3.34 14.24 -2.84
CA ASP A 81 3.66 14.04 -4.25
C ASP A 81 4.34 12.69 -4.50
N PHE A 82 3.79 11.90 -5.42
CA PHE A 82 4.27 10.55 -5.73
C PHE A 82 5.72 10.51 -6.18
N ARG A 83 6.13 11.43 -7.06
CA ARG A 83 7.52 11.45 -7.57
C ARG A 83 8.49 11.84 -6.46
N ALA A 84 8.10 12.81 -5.63
CA ALA A 84 8.90 13.20 -4.48
C ALA A 84 9.06 12.04 -3.50
N TYR A 85 7.98 11.31 -3.17
CA TYR A 85 8.04 10.13 -2.29
C TYR A 85 8.94 9.04 -2.85
N VAL A 86 8.72 8.62 -4.11
CA VAL A 86 9.50 7.58 -4.76
C VAL A 86 10.99 7.94 -4.85
N ALA A 87 11.34 9.22 -5.02
CA ALA A 87 12.74 9.68 -5.04
C ALA A 87 13.45 9.55 -3.68
N LEU A 88 12.71 9.45 -2.56
CA LEU A 88 13.28 9.23 -1.22
C LEU A 88 13.60 7.75 -0.96
N GLU A 89 12.91 6.86 -1.65
CA GLU A 89 13.01 5.42 -1.47
C GLU A 89 14.14 4.87 -2.34
N SER A 90 14.89 3.92 -1.80
CA SER A 90 15.88 3.15 -2.55
C SER A 90 15.22 2.08 -3.43
N PHE A 91 14.06 2.39 -4.04
CA PHE A 91 13.43 1.49 -5.00
C PHE A 91 14.42 1.19 -6.12
N ASP A 92 14.36 -0.04 -6.63
CA ASP A 92 15.13 -0.46 -7.79
C ASP A 92 14.76 0.47 -8.96
N LYS A 93 15.60 1.50 -9.18
CA LYS A 93 15.36 2.59 -10.14
C LYS A 93 15.09 2.07 -11.55
N LYS A 94 15.50 0.84 -11.84
CA LYS A 94 15.27 0.13 -13.10
C LYS A 94 13.78 -0.08 -13.44
N ASN A 95 12.88 -0.17 -12.46
CA ASN A 95 11.44 -0.34 -12.73
C ASN A 95 10.64 0.98 -12.76
N LEU A 96 11.28 2.11 -12.44
CA LEU A 96 10.64 3.42 -12.35
C LEU A 96 10.88 4.29 -13.59
N GLU A 97 11.95 4.04 -14.35
CA GLU A 97 12.29 4.82 -15.56
C GLU A 97 11.37 4.49 -16.76
N ASP A 98 10.79 3.29 -16.82
CA ASP A 98 10.00 2.82 -17.98
C ASP A 98 8.47 2.90 -17.83
N LYS A 99 7.94 3.14 -16.63
CA LYS A 99 6.50 3.30 -16.42
C LYS A 99 6.14 4.77 -16.33
N HIS A 100 5.59 5.32 -17.41
CA HIS A 100 4.83 6.56 -17.36
C HIS A 100 3.61 6.36 -16.44
N TYR A 101 3.78 6.52 -15.13
CA TYR A 101 2.68 6.57 -14.16
C TYR A 101 1.88 7.86 -14.41
N LYS A 102 0.96 7.83 -15.38
CA LYS A 102 0.10 8.97 -15.72
C LYS A 102 -0.89 9.25 -14.59
N SER A 103 -1.49 8.20 -14.03
CA SER A 103 -2.34 8.22 -12.84
C SER A 103 -1.92 7.04 -11.96
N ALA A 104 -1.35 7.33 -10.79
CA ALA A 104 -0.95 6.34 -9.80
C ALA A 104 -1.09 6.91 -8.38
N GLY A 105 -1.39 6.01 -7.45
CA GLY A 105 -1.42 6.20 -6.01
C GLY A 105 -0.54 5.15 -5.31
N LEU A 106 -0.16 5.42 -4.07
CA LEU A 106 0.50 4.45 -3.19
C LEU A 106 0.35 4.88 -1.73
N ILE A 107 -0.29 4.05 -0.92
CA ILE A 107 -0.25 4.16 0.53
C ILE A 107 1.19 3.97 1.03
N VAL A 108 1.68 4.95 1.79
CA VAL A 108 2.97 4.85 2.47
C VAL A 108 2.79 3.95 3.68
N ASN A 109 3.64 2.92 3.80
CA ASN A 109 3.62 2.04 4.97
C ASN A 109 3.72 2.89 6.26
N PRO A 110 2.69 2.89 7.13
CA PRO A 110 2.65 3.70 8.35
C PRO A 110 3.84 3.47 9.28
N MET A 111 4.43 2.26 9.27
CA MET A 111 5.63 1.95 10.05
C MET A 111 6.85 2.80 9.65
N LYS A 112 6.87 3.39 8.45
CA LYS A 112 7.93 4.31 8.00
C LYS A 112 7.81 5.70 8.62
N THR A 113 6.61 6.11 9.02
CA THR A 113 6.32 7.46 9.53
C THR A 113 5.95 7.48 11.01
N GLU A 114 5.57 6.34 11.58
CA GLU A 114 5.07 6.20 12.96
C GLU A 114 5.97 6.86 14.02
N GLU A 115 7.29 6.71 13.94
CA GLU A 115 8.22 7.31 14.91
C GLU A 115 8.14 8.86 14.94
N LYS A 116 7.81 9.49 13.81
CA LYS A 116 7.82 10.97 13.64
C LYS A 116 6.44 11.59 13.61
N ASP A 117 5.46 10.89 13.07
CA ASP A 117 4.09 11.35 12.90
C ASP A 117 3.12 10.16 13.01
N PRO A 118 2.90 9.64 14.23
CA PRO A 118 2.08 8.45 14.47
C PRO A 118 0.59 8.66 14.24
N LYS A 119 0.16 9.91 14.00
CA LYS A 119 -1.24 10.30 13.90
C LYS A 119 -1.71 10.55 12.46
N THR A 120 -0.84 10.29 11.48
CA THR A 120 -1.08 10.61 10.08
C THR A 120 -0.78 9.41 9.19
N ILE A 121 -1.75 9.02 8.35
CA ILE A 121 -1.51 8.10 7.23
C ILE A 121 -1.10 8.93 6.02
N TYR A 122 -0.08 8.49 5.30
CA TYR A 122 0.46 9.18 4.15
C TYR A 122 0.07 8.41 2.88
N ILE A 123 -0.44 9.12 1.87
CA ILE A 123 -0.74 8.55 0.55
C ILE A 123 -0.01 9.38 -0.51
N ALA A 124 0.84 8.73 -1.28
CA ALA A 124 1.56 9.33 -2.39
C ALA A 124 0.70 9.28 -3.65
N ILE A 125 0.41 10.42 -4.28
CA ILE A 125 -0.43 10.49 -5.49
C ILE A 125 0.18 11.37 -6.58
N THR A 126 -0.16 11.05 -7.83
CA THR A 126 0.27 11.79 -9.02
C THR A 126 -0.66 12.99 -9.33
N PRO A 127 -0.20 14.03 -10.05
CA PRO A 127 -1.02 15.20 -10.39
C PRO A 127 -2.30 14.88 -11.19
N ASN A 128 -2.25 13.87 -12.07
CA ASN A 128 -3.40 13.46 -12.90
C ASN A 128 -4.11 12.24 -12.32
N ILE A 129 -4.11 12.07 -10.99
CA ILE A 129 -4.80 10.98 -10.31
C ILE A 129 -6.28 10.94 -10.74
N HIS A 130 -6.74 9.75 -11.13
CA HIS A 130 -8.16 9.50 -11.37
C HIS A 130 -8.91 9.23 -10.07
N ASP A 131 -10.20 9.53 -10.03
CA ASP A 131 -11.02 9.33 -8.84
C ASP A 131 -11.04 7.87 -8.37
N SER A 132 -11.09 6.88 -9.29
CA SER A 132 -11.02 5.44 -8.94
C SER A 132 -9.73 5.13 -8.17
N THR A 133 -8.59 5.50 -8.73
CA THR A 133 -7.28 5.28 -8.10
C THR A 133 -7.17 6.01 -6.75
N LEU A 134 -7.76 7.21 -6.63
CA LEU A 134 -7.78 7.94 -5.37
C LEU A 134 -8.60 7.21 -4.30
N ILE A 135 -9.81 6.75 -4.63
CA ILE A 135 -10.63 6.03 -3.66
C ILE A 135 -10.11 4.62 -3.36
N HIS A 136 -9.37 4.00 -4.29
CA HIS A 136 -8.68 2.74 -4.08
C HIS A 136 -7.63 2.87 -2.96
N GLU A 137 -6.75 3.88 -3.03
CA GLU A 137 -5.76 4.12 -1.98
C GLU A 137 -6.41 4.49 -0.64
N LEU A 138 -7.49 5.26 -0.69
CA LEU A 138 -8.28 5.57 0.51
C LEU A 138 -8.96 4.32 1.08
N ALA A 139 -9.43 3.39 0.26
CA ALA A 139 -10.00 2.13 0.70
C ALA A 139 -8.94 1.30 1.44
N HIS A 140 -7.70 1.23 0.95
CA HIS A 140 -6.60 0.62 1.70
C HIS A 140 -6.33 1.31 3.04
N ALA A 141 -6.33 2.65 3.06
CA ALA A 141 -6.15 3.39 4.30
C ALA A 141 -7.26 3.09 5.31
N LEU A 142 -8.53 3.10 4.88
CA LEU A 142 -9.66 2.85 5.76
C LEU A 142 -9.75 1.38 6.20
N ASP A 143 -9.42 0.44 5.31
CA ASP A 143 -9.33 -0.99 5.63
C ASP A 143 -8.26 -1.28 6.68
N PHE A 144 -7.10 -0.63 6.55
CA PHE A 144 -6.06 -0.71 7.57
C PHE A 144 -6.53 -0.13 8.93
N LEU A 145 -7.29 0.96 8.92
CA LEU A 145 -7.69 1.67 10.14
C LEU A 145 -8.88 1.06 10.87
N GLY A 146 -9.86 0.54 10.12
CA GLY A 146 -11.17 0.10 10.64
C GLY A 146 -11.72 -1.17 10.00
N GLY A 147 -10.90 -1.92 9.26
CA GLY A 147 -11.28 -3.19 8.62
C GLY A 147 -10.29 -4.31 8.93
N SER A 148 -9.62 -4.80 7.89
CA SER A 148 -8.68 -5.91 7.97
C SER A 148 -7.44 -5.60 8.80
N GLY A 149 -7.01 -4.35 8.91
CA GLY A 149 -5.70 -4.01 9.49
C GLY A 149 -4.50 -4.50 8.67
N LEU A 150 -4.73 -4.90 7.41
CA LEU A 150 -3.69 -5.31 6.47
C LEU A 150 -3.36 -4.15 5.53
N LEU A 151 -2.11 -4.10 5.08
CA LEU A 151 -1.66 -3.22 4.00
C LEU A 151 -1.24 -4.06 2.81
N PRO A 152 -1.30 -3.49 1.59
CA PRO A 152 -0.81 -4.16 0.40
C PRO A 152 0.61 -4.71 0.57
N GLY A 153 0.81 -5.97 0.17
CA GLY A 153 2.09 -6.67 0.22
C GLY A 153 2.51 -7.23 1.59
N MET A 154 1.77 -6.97 2.68
CA MET A 154 2.06 -7.58 3.98
C MET A 154 1.92 -9.11 3.97
N THR A 155 1.10 -9.63 3.07
CA THR A 155 0.72 -11.05 2.96
C THR A 155 1.53 -11.80 1.91
N PHE A 156 2.59 -11.19 1.35
CA PHE A 156 3.39 -11.76 0.26
C PHE A 156 3.87 -13.19 0.53
N GLN A 157 4.34 -13.47 1.76
CA GLN A 157 4.80 -14.81 2.13
C GLN A 157 3.66 -15.84 2.10
N LEU A 158 2.47 -15.47 2.56
CA LEU A 158 1.28 -16.33 2.48
C LEU A 158 0.89 -16.61 1.03
N CYS A 159 0.99 -15.61 0.14
CA CYS A 159 0.72 -15.78 -1.29
C CYS A 159 1.69 -16.80 -1.93
N LEU A 160 2.98 -16.72 -1.57
CA LEU A 160 3.99 -17.67 -2.06
C LEU A 160 3.69 -19.10 -1.61
N GLU A 161 3.34 -19.29 -0.33
CA GLU A 161 3.04 -20.61 0.24
C GLU A 161 1.72 -21.19 -0.28
N ALA A 162 0.70 -20.35 -0.49
CA ALA A 162 -0.57 -20.76 -1.06
C ALA A 162 -0.55 -20.88 -2.59
N HIS A 163 0.51 -20.42 -3.25
CA HIS A 163 0.64 -20.34 -4.71
C HIS A 163 -0.50 -19.53 -5.38
N ILE A 164 -0.79 -18.33 -4.85
CA ILE A 164 -1.86 -17.45 -5.36
C ILE A 164 -1.34 -16.05 -5.72
N SER A 165 -2.14 -15.29 -6.47
CA SER A 165 -1.84 -13.87 -6.75
C SER A 165 -1.90 -13.04 -5.47
N GLN A 166 -1.03 -12.04 -5.37
CA GLN A 166 -1.04 -11.09 -4.26
C GLN A 166 -2.34 -10.27 -4.22
N ASP A 167 -2.92 -9.96 -5.38
CA ASP A 167 -4.16 -9.19 -5.49
C ASP A 167 -5.33 -9.84 -4.74
N HIS A 168 -5.32 -11.17 -4.58
CA HIS A 168 -6.36 -11.88 -3.85
C HIS A 168 -6.31 -11.64 -2.33
N LEU A 169 -5.13 -11.30 -1.78
CA LEU A 169 -4.93 -11.03 -0.35
C LEU A 169 -4.78 -9.53 -0.05
N ASP A 170 -4.40 -8.71 -1.02
CA ASP A 170 -4.34 -7.25 -0.87
C ASP A 170 -5.73 -6.61 -0.82
N HIS A 171 -6.75 -7.28 -1.37
CA HIS A 171 -8.14 -6.81 -1.41
C HIS A 171 -9.07 -7.78 -0.64
N PRO A 172 -8.95 -7.87 0.69
CA PRO A 172 -9.86 -8.68 1.48
C PRO A 172 -11.29 -8.17 1.39
N ARG A 173 -12.24 -8.94 1.93
CA ARG A 173 -13.66 -8.55 1.95
C ARG A 173 -13.85 -7.16 2.57
N GLU A 174 -13.16 -6.88 3.67
CA GLU A 174 -13.21 -5.61 4.38
C GLU A 174 -12.71 -4.42 3.53
N PHE A 175 -11.72 -4.64 2.65
CA PHE A 175 -11.35 -3.65 1.63
C PHE A 175 -12.52 -3.40 0.65
N GLY A 176 -13.20 -4.46 0.22
CA GLY A 176 -14.39 -4.36 -0.64
C GLY A 176 -15.52 -3.53 -0.01
N ASP A 177 -15.75 -3.70 1.30
CA ASP A 177 -16.71 -2.88 2.07
C ASP A 177 -16.36 -1.38 1.96
N TRP A 178 -15.07 -1.03 2.13
CA TRP A 178 -14.60 0.36 2.04
C TRP A 178 -14.59 0.93 0.62
N LEU A 179 -14.18 0.14 -0.37
CA LEU A 179 -14.19 0.55 -1.77
C LEU A 179 -15.63 0.87 -2.23
N ASP A 180 -16.59 -0.01 -1.92
CA ASP A 180 -17.99 0.22 -2.26
C ASP A 180 -18.59 1.40 -1.48
N TYR A 181 -18.23 1.57 -0.22
CA TYR A 181 -18.62 2.74 0.57
C TYR A 181 -18.16 4.04 -0.08
N LEU A 182 -16.86 4.15 -0.42
CA LEU A 182 -16.30 5.36 -1.05
C LEU A 182 -16.88 5.59 -2.44
N LYS A 183 -16.97 4.55 -3.27
CA LYS A 183 -17.60 4.59 -4.59
C LYS A 183 -19.01 5.20 -4.54
N ASN A 184 -19.84 4.66 -3.65
CA ASN A 184 -21.24 5.09 -3.53
C ASN A 184 -21.36 6.48 -2.93
N ARG A 185 -20.55 6.81 -1.91
CA ARG A 185 -20.58 8.11 -1.22
C ARG A 185 -20.15 9.27 -2.12
N PHE A 186 -19.14 9.04 -2.98
CA PHE A 186 -18.55 10.11 -3.80
C PHE A 186 -18.92 10.03 -5.28
N HIS A 187 -19.81 9.09 -5.64
CA HIS A 187 -20.29 8.85 -7.00
C HIS A 187 -19.14 8.63 -8.00
N VAL A 188 -18.15 7.83 -7.58
CA VAL A 188 -16.97 7.55 -8.40
C VAL A 188 -17.25 6.38 -9.34
N GLU A 189 -16.89 6.56 -10.61
CA GLU A 189 -16.85 5.49 -11.58
C GLU A 189 -15.56 4.69 -11.39
N LEU A 190 -15.69 3.41 -11.05
CA LEU A 190 -14.54 2.52 -10.91
C LEU A 190 -13.90 2.22 -12.27
N ASP A 191 -12.58 2.07 -12.26
CA ASP A 191 -11.85 1.53 -13.40
C ASP A 191 -12.13 0.03 -13.60
N ALA A 192 -11.53 -0.58 -14.62
CA ALA A 192 -11.77 -1.98 -14.95
C ALA A 192 -11.37 -2.94 -13.80
N GLU A 193 -10.24 -2.69 -13.14
CA GLU A 193 -9.71 -3.57 -12.08
C GLU A 193 -10.57 -3.45 -10.82
N ASP A 194 -10.85 -2.23 -10.37
CA ASP A 194 -11.69 -1.97 -9.20
C ASP A 194 -13.14 -2.44 -9.43
N THR A 195 -13.65 -2.36 -10.66
CA THR A 195 -14.97 -2.91 -10.99
C THR A 195 -15.00 -4.43 -10.81
N ILE A 196 -13.93 -5.15 -11.14
CA ILE A 196 -13.83 -6.60 -10.88
C ILE A 196 -13.82 -6.87 -9.38
N ILE A 197 -13.06 -6.09 -8.59
CA ILE A 197 -13.01 -6.25 -7.13
C ILE A 197 -14.40 -6.03 -6.51
N SER A 198 -15.08 -4.94 -6.89
CA SER A 198 -16.46 -4.66 -6.45
C SER A 198 -17.44 -5.75 -6.90
N TYR A 199 -17.26 -6.32 -8.10
CA TYR A 199 -18.08 -7.44 -8.56
C TYR A 199 -17.84 -8.71 -7.71
N LEU A 200 -16.59 -9.03 -7.38
CA LEU A 200 -16.26 -10.14 -6.47
C LEU A 200 -16.83 -9.90 -5.07
N HIS A 201 -16.76 -8.67 -4.57
CA HIS A 201 -17.30 -8.28 -3.27
C HIS A 201 -18.82 -8.54 -3.21
N SER A 202 -19.57 -8.04 -4.20
CA SER A 202 -21.03 -8.23 -4.27
C SER A 202 -21.49 -9.68 -4.38
N HIS A 203 -20.58 -10.61 -4.71
CA HIS A 203 -20.86 -12.05 -4.78
C HIS A 203 -20.20 -12.86 -3.65
N ASN A 204 -19.67 -12.21 -2.61
CA ASN A 204 -18.97 -12.83 -1.49
C ASN A 204 -17.75 -13.69 -1.91
N MET A 205 -17.05 -13.26 -2.95
CA MET A 205 -15.90 -13.99 -3.50
C MET A 205 -14.55 -13.47 -2.99
N LEU A 206 -14.49 -12.30 -2.35
CA LEU A 206 -13.27 -11.82 -1.69
C LEU A 206 -12.93 -12.66 -0.46
N ILE A 207 -11.64 -12.78 -0.13
CA ILE A 207 -11.17 -13.52 1.04
C ILE A 207 -11.34 -12.63 2.27
N GLU A 208 -11.96 -13.14 3.34
CA GLU A 208 -12.06 -12.39 4.60
C GLU A 208 -10.71 -12.26 5.31
N ALA A 209 -10.46 -11.10 5.93
CA ALA A 209 -9.22 -10.89 6.69
C ALA A 209 -9.05 -11.88 7.84
N SER A 210 -10.15 -12.37 8.42
CA SER A 210 -10.14 -13.41 9.46
C SER A 210 -9.42 -14.68 8.99
N LEU A 211 -9.67 -15.10 7.74
CA LEU A 211 -9.02 -16.26 7.13
C LEU A 211 -7.56 -15.97 6.81
N ILE A 212 -7.24 -14.78 6.28
CA ILE A 212 -5.86 -14.36 5.99
C ILE A 212 -5.02 -14.40 7.26
N LYS A 213 -5.52 -13.80 8.35
CA LYS A 213 -4.84 -13.75 9.66
C LYS A 213 -4.69 -15.11 10.32
N SER A 214 -5.55 -16.07 10.00
CA SER A 214 -5.43 -17.44 10.51
C SER A 214 -4.20 -18.18 9.96
N GLY A 215 -3.69 -17.77 8.80
CA GLY A 215 -2.58 -18.44 8.12
C GLY A 215 -2.94 -19.84 7.59
N ASP A 216 -4.22 -20.19 7.49
CA ASP A 216 -4.68 -21.49 6.99
C ASP A 216 -4.49 -21.59 5.47
N ILE A 217 -3.27 -21.94 5.05
CA ILE A 217 -2.85 -22.03 3.65
C ILE A 217 -3.80 -22.87 2.80
N PRO A 218 -4.21 -24.09 3.19
CA PRO A 218 -5.15 -24.89 2.40
C PRO A 218 -6.49 -24.19 2.15
N LYS A 219 -7.06 -23.51 3.15
CA LYS A 219 -8.32 -22.78 2.99
C LYS A 219 -8.15 -21.54 2.12
N ILE A 220 -7.07 -20.78 2.30
CA ILE A 220 -6.74 -19.62 1.46
C ILE A 220 -6.62 -20.05 -0.01
N ALA A 221 -5.86 -21.10 -0.28
CA ALA A 221 -5.68 -21.64 -1.63
C ALA A 221 -7.02 -22.13 -2.23
N THR A 222 -7.85 -22.81 -1.43
CA THR A 222 -9.17 -23.28 -1.85
C THR A 222 -10.10 -22.13 -2.21
N HIS A 223 -10.13 -21.06 -1.39
CA HIS A 223 -10.96 -19.89 -1.65
C HIS A 223 -10.50 -19.14 -2.90
N SER A 224 -9.19 -18.97 -3.07
CA SER A 224 -8.59 -18.40 -4.27
C SER A 224 -8.95 -19.19 -5.53
N ALA A 225 -8.89 -20.53 -5.49
CA ALA A 225 -9.31 -21.38 -6.60
C ALA A 225 -10.80 -21.20 -6.95
N ASN A 226 -11.67 -21.07 -5.93
CA ASN A 226 -13.08 -20.77 -6.13
C ASN A 226 -13.31 -19.39 -6.76
N MET A 227 -12.54 -18.38 -6.33
CA MET A 227 -12.53 -17.04 -6.94
C MET A 227 -12.18 -17.10 -8.42
N ILE A 228 -11.10 -17.79 -8.79
CA ILE A 228 -10.69 -17.96 -10.20
C ILE A 228 -11.76 -18.70 -11.01
N LYS A 229 -12.35 -19.76 -10.45
CA LYS A 229 -13.45 -20.50 -11.09
C LYS A 229 -14.66 -19.60 -11.32
N PHE A 230 -14.99 -18.75 -10.35
CA PHE A 230 -16.06 -17.76 -10.49
C PHE A 230 -15.75 -16.75 -11.59
N LEU A 231 -14.58 -16.11 -11.57
CA LEU A 231 -14.14 -15.18 -12.62
C LEU A 231 -14.21 -15.80 -14.02
N THR A 232 -13.80 -17.07 -14.13
CA THR A 232 -13.88 -17.83 -15.39
C THR A 232 -15.33 -18.08 -15.82
N SER A 233 -16.20 -18.47 -14.88
CA SER A 233 -17.61 -18.79 -15.17
C SER A 233 -18.43 -17.56 -15.53
N TYR A 234 -18.05 -16.38 -15.05
CA TYR A 234 -18.72 -15.10 -15.30
C TYR A 234 -17.96 -14.19 -16.26
N ARG A 235 -16.97 -14.72 -16.99
CA ARG A 235 -16.06 -13.94 -17.84
C ARG A 235 -16.79 -12.98 -18.77
N ASP A 236 -17.75 -13.46 -19.56
CA ASP A 236 -18.45 -12.62 -20.55
C ASP A 236 -19.26 -11.51 -19.89
N LYS A 237 -19.85 -11.79 -18.73
CA LYS A 237 -20.58 -10.79 -17.95
C LYS A 237 -19.63 -9.75 -17.35
N ILE A 238 -18.47 -10.17 -16.85
CA ILE A 238 -17.43 -9.27 -16.33
C ILE A 238 -16.89 -8.40 -17.46
N ASP A 239 -16.60 -8.99 -18.62
CA ASP A 239 -16.12 -8.26 -19.82
C ASP A 239 -17.12 -7.17 -20.23
N GLU A 240 -18.41 -7.49 -20.30
CA GLU A 240 -19.46 -6.49 -20.57
C GLU A 240 -19.51 -5.36 -19.53
N LEU A 241 -19.21 -5.65 -18.25
CA LEU A 241 -19.18 -4.64 -17.18
C LEU A 241 -17.98 -3.70 -17.27
N ILE A 242 -16.84 -4.17 -17.79
CA ILE A 242 -15.56 -3.44 -17.75
C ILE A 242 -15.08 -2.91 -19.11
N LYS A 243 -15.63 -3.37 -20.23
CA LYS A 243 -15.13 -3.05 -21.59
C LYS A 243 -15.04 -1.56 -21.93
N ASN A 244 -15.84 -0.73 -21.28
CA ASN A 244 -15.87 0.73 -21.49
C ASN A 244 -15.17 1.50 -20.35
N ARG A 245 -14.56 0.81 -19.39
CA ARG A 245 -13.89 1.42 -18.24
C ARG A 245 -12.43 1.70 -18.56
N VAL A 246 -11.86 2.69 -17.87
CA VAL A 246 -10.42 2.99 -17.93
C VAL A 246 -9.63 1.74 -17.50
N GLY A 247 -8.49 1.50 -18.14
CA GLY A 247 -7.61 0.38 -17.80
C GLY A 247 -8.00 -0.96 -18.45
N TYR A 248 -9.13 -1.06 -19.14
CA TYR A 248 -9.48 -2.26 -19.90
C TYR A 248 -8.51 -2.50 -21.07
N VAL A 249 -7.88 -3.69 -21.10
CA VAL A 249 -6.87 -4.06 -22.12
C VAL A 249 -7.47 -4.91 -23.25
N GLY A 250 -8.74 -5.33 -23.15
CA GLY A 250 -9.32 -6.27 -24.10
C GLY A 250 -8.94 -7.72 -23.80
N ASN A 251 -9.76 -8.66 -24.28
CA ASN A 251 -9.42 -10.06 -24.24
C ASN A 251 -8.44 -10.37 -25.40
N PRO A 252 -7.20 -10.84 -25.16
CA PRO A 252 -6.24 -11.14 -26.23
C PRO A 252 -6.65 -12.32 -27.14
N SER A 253 -7.81 -12.93 -26.89
CA SER A 253 -8.35 -14.07 -27.65
C SER A 253 -9.45 -13.70 -28.67
N LYS A 254 -9.50 -12.44 -29.13
CA LYS A 254 -10.25 -12.03 -30.34
C LYS A 254 -9.31 -11.45 -31.38
#